data_AF-A0A2N2DZ11-F1
#
_entry.id   AF-A0A2N2DZ11-F1
#
_cell.length_a   1.000
_cell.length_b   1.000
_cell.length_c   1.000
_cell.angle_alpha   90.00
_cell.angle_beta   90.00
_cell.angle_gamma   90.00
#
_symmetry.space_group_name_H-M   'P 1'
#
loop_
_entity.id
_entity.type
_entity.pdbx_description
1 polymer ?
#
loop_
_entity_poly.entity_id
_entity_poly.type
_entity_poly.pdbx_seq_one_letter_code
_entity_poly.pdbx_strand_id
1 'polypeptide(L)' 'MTNEVLRKYIGNECKISTGSLGTTVVGEILDVNENWLEVETKKGKELINADFIQSIKVKRI' A
#
# COMPACT_ATOMS: atom_id res chain seq x y z
N MET A 1 -17.32 0.17 -0.14
CA MET A 1 -17.00 -0.35 -1.49
C MET A 1 -15.60 -0.91 -1.39
N THR A 2 -15.45 -2.23 -1.37
CA THR A 2 -14.16 -2.87 -1.08
C THR A 2 -13.17 -2.54 -2.19
N ASN A 3 -11.92 -2.23 -1.83
CA ASN A 3 -10.86 -1.93 -2.77
C ASN A 3 -10.37 -3.21 -3.48
N GLU A 4 -11.24 -3.84 -4.27
CA GLU A 4 -10.96 -5.10 -4.98
C GLU A 4 -9.77 -4.99 -5.92
N VAL A 5 -9.49 -3.77 -6.43
CA VAL A 5 -8.31 -3.49 -7.25
C VAL A 5 -7.03 -3.63 -6.43
N LEU A 6 -7.01 -3.15 -5.18
CA LEU A 6 -5.83 -3.21 -4.32
C LEU A 6 -5.50 -4.63 -3.88
N ARG A 7 -6.54 -5.45 -3.62
CA ARG A 7 -6.39 -6.86 -3.24
C ARG A 7 -5.60 -7.69 -4.25
N LYS A 8 -5.60 -7.31 -5.54
CA LYS A 8 -4.82 -7.98 -6.59
C LYS A 8 -3.30 -7.82 -6.42
N TYR A 9 -2.86 -6.89 -5.59
CA TYR A 9 -1.46 -6.58 -5.36
C TYR A 9 -0.94 -7.09 -4.00
N ILE A 10 -1.76 -7.82 -3.23
CA ILE A 10 -1.29 -8.55 -2.05
C ILE A 10 -0.12 -9.47 -2.46
N GLY A 11 0.93 -9.49 -1.65
CA GLY A 11 2.18 -10.22 -1.91
C GLY A 11 3.15 -9.53 -2.86
N ASN A 12 2.86 -8.32 -3.35
CA ASN A 12 3.75 -7.58 -4.26
C ASN A 12 4.50 -6.48 -3.51
N GLU A 13 5.80 -6.32 -3.80
CA GLU A 13 6.57 -5.16 -3.37
C GLU A 13 6.11 -3.90 -4.13
N CYS A 14 5.63 -2.91 -3.38
CA CYS A 14 5.01 -1.71 -3.91
C CYS A 14 5.64 -0.45 -3.29
N LYS A 15 5.65 0.64 -4.07
CA LYS A 15 5.87 2.00 -3.56
C LYS A 15 4.52 2.71 -3.52
N ILE A 16 4.03 2.99 -2.32
CA ILE A 16 2.75 3.62 -2.04
C ILE A 16 3.02 5.09 -1.66
N SER A 17 2.29 6.03 -2.25
CA SER A 17 2.42 7.45 -1.95
C SER A 17 1.07 8.10 -1.69
N THR A 18 0.98 8.88 -0.61
CA THR A 18 -0.21 9.68 -0.26
C THR A 18 -0.13 11.13 -0.79
N GLY A 19 0.81 11.41 -1.68
CA GLY A 19 0.97 12.70 -2.37
C GLY A 19 2.26 13.44 -2.00
N SER A 20 2.44 14.61 -2.61
CA SER A 20 3.66 15.43 -2.50
C SER A 20 3.95 15.95 -1.09
N LEU A 21 2.91 16.17 -0.27
CA LEU A 21 3.03 16.56 1.13
C LEU A 21 2.78 15.39 2.09
N GLY A 22 2.55 14.20 1.55
CA GLY A 22 2.23 13.00 2.29
C GLY A 22 3.45 12.15 2.61
N THR A 23 3.19 10.89 2.96
CA THR A 23 4.22 9.88 3.17
C THR A 23 4.41 9.02 1.93
N THR A 24 5.58 8.42 1.84
CA THR A 24 5.88 7.37 0.85
C THR A 24 6.35 6.14 1.60
N VAL A 25 5.64 5.03 1.39
CA VAL A 25 5.96 3.73 1.98
C VAL A 25 6.41 2.79 0.89
N VAL A 26 7.47 2.02 1.16
CA VAL A 26 7.98 0.98 0.26
C VAL A 26 7.99 -0.32 1.02
N GLY A 27 7.25 -1.31 0.53
CA GLY A 27 7.09 -2.59 1.20
C GLY A 27 6.14 -3.52 0.47
N GLU A 28 5.92 -4.71 1.04
CA GLU A 28 5.01 -5.72 0.53
C GLU A 28 3.61 -5.52 1.13
N ILE A 29 2.56 -5.56 0.30
CA ILE A 29 1.18 -5.51 0.79
C ILE A 29 0.81 -6.88 1.37
N LEU A 30 0.58 -6.96 2.68
CA LEU A 30 0.20 -8.20 3.37
C LEU A 30 -1.31 -8.43 3.35
N ASP A 31 -2.09 -7.38 3.56
CA ASP A 31 -3.56 -7.45 3.57
C ASP A 31 -4.20 -6.11 3.18
N VAL A 32 -5.46 -6.18 2.75
CA VAL A 32 -6.31 -5.03 2.43
C VAL A 32 -7.65 -5.22 3.12
N ASN A 33 -7.87 -4.50 4.22
CA ASN A 33 -9.10 -4.55 4.99
C ASN A 33 -9.82 -3.20 4.91
N GLU A 34 -10.98 -3.18 4.25
CA GLU A 34 -11.74 -1.96 3.95
C GLU A 34 -10.86 -0.87 3.32
N ASN A 35 -10.51 0.16 4.10
CA ASN A 35 -9.70 1.30 3.69
C ASN A 35 -8.30 1.27 4.31
N TRP A 36 -7.85 0.13 4.83
CA TRP A 36 -6.53 -0.04 5.41
C TRP A 36 -5.71 -1.06 4.64
N LEU A 37 -4.46 -0.72 4.36
CA LEU A 37 -3.44 -1.62 3.84
C LEU A 37 -2.46 -1.92 4.97
N GLU A 38 -2.23 -3.20 5.24
CA GLU A 38 -1.11 -3.64 6.05
C GLU A 38 0.09 -3.88 5.13
N VAL A 39 1.20 -3.19 5.41
CA VAL A 39 2.40 -3.21 4.56
C VAL A 39 3.61 -3.61 5.40
N GLU A 40 4.32 -4.66 4.99
CA GLU A 40 5.60 -5.04 5.59
C GLU A 40 6.72 -4.21 4.97
N THR A 41 7.40 -3.43 5.79
CA THR A 41 8.54 -2.60 5.38
C THR A 41 9.82 -3.09 6.04
N LYS A 42 10.98 -2.56 5.61
CA LYS A 42 12.26 -2.85 6.28
C LYS A 42 12.32 -2.40 7.75
N LYS A 43 11.41 -1.52 8.18
CA LYS A 43 11.33 -1.00 9.55
C LYS A 43 10.24 -1.69 10.38
N GLY A 44 9.57 -2.69 9.81
CA GLY A 44 8.41 -3.36 10.39
C GLY A 44 7.12 -2.98 9.66
N LYS A 45 6.00 -3.27 10.33
CA LYS A 45 4.66 -3.14 9.75
C LYS A 45 4.14 -1.71 9.81
N GLU A 46 3.60 -1.24 8.69
CA GLU A 46 2.91 0.05 8.59
C GLU A 46 1.46 -0.16 8.13
N LEU A 47 0.55 0.66 8.68
CA LEU A 47 -0.85 0.71 8.27
C LEU A 47 -1.08 1.98 7.47
N ILE A 48 -1.55 1.82 6.23
CA ILE A 48 -1.80 2.94 5.31
C ILE A 48 -3.29 3.03 5.02
N ASN A 49 -3.84 4.24 5.18
CA ASN A 49 -5.21 4.50 4.81
C ASN A 49 -5.32 4.68 3.27
N ALA A 50 -6.10 3.81 2.64
CA ALA A 50 -6.35 3.73 1.20
C ALA A 50 -7.01 4.99 0.63
N ASP A 51 -7.83 5.69 1.41
CA ASP A 51 -8.55 6.89 0.96
C ASP A 51 -7.61 8.05 0.64
N PHE A 52 -6.40 8.03 1.22
CA PHE A 52 -5.38 9.06 1.02
C PHE A 52 -4.30 8.65 0.03
N ILE A 53 -4.37 7.44 -0.53
CA ILE A 53 -3.38 6.98 -1.51
C ILE A 53 -3.63 7.71 -2.84
N GLN A 54 -2.60 8.40 -3.32
CA GLN A 54 -2.64 9.03 -4.64
C GLN A 54 -2.07 8.11 -5.73
N SER A 55 -1.10 7.26 -5.38
CA SER A 55 -0.53 6.30 -6.33
C SER A 55 0.11 5.09 -5.64
N ILE A 56 0.06 3.95 -6.33
CA ILE A 56 0.81 2.74 -6.01
C ILE A 56 1.60 2.32 -7.24
N LYS A 57 2.91 2.25 -7.10
CA LYS A 57 3.80 1.71 -8.14
C LYS A 57 4.25 0.32 -7.73
N VAL A 58 3.72 -0.69 -8.41
CA VAL A 58 4.14 -2.08 -8.24
C VAL A 58 5.49 -2.29 -8.90
N LYS A 59 6.43 -2.88 -8.17
CA LYS A 59 7.76 -3.19 -8.71
C LYS A 59 7.67 -4.47 -9.52
N ARG A 60 8.05 -4.42 -10.79
CA ARG A 60 8.21 -5.63 -11.61
C ARG A 60 9.56 -6.25 -11.26
N ILE A 61 9.53 -7.52 -10.89
CA ILE A 61 10.69 -8.39 -10.77
C ILE A 61 11.12 -8.80 -12.19
#